data_AF-A0A2N2SZ95-F1
#
_entry.id   AF-A0A2N2SZ95-F1
#
_cell.length_a   1.000
_cell.length_b   1.000
_cell.length_c   1.000
_cell.angle_alpha   90.00
_cell.angle_beta   90.00
_cell.angle_gamma   90.00
#
_symmetry.space_group_name_H-M   'P 1'
#
loop_
_entity.id
_entity.type
_entity.pdbx_description
1 polymer ?
#
loop_
_entity_poly.entity_id
_entity_poly.type
_entity_poly.pdbx_seq_one_letter_code
_entity_poly.pdbx_strand_id
1 'polypeptide(L)'
;MTMDMQMLYLIVPLAPLFGAIVAGFFGKLVGRTGAHVVTIAGVAVSLIASVLVFQDVLAGHTFNGTVYTWMVLGDLRFEVGFLIDALTVMMMLVVTFVSLMVHIYTIGYMQDDPGYQRFFSYISLFTFSMLMLVMSNNFLQLFFGWEAVGLVSYLLIGFWYTRETAIYANLKAFLVNRVGDFGFILGIGLVLAHFGSLDYATVFAMAPSLANETITLWPDAPWMLMTVIGILLFIGAMGKSAQFPLHVWLPDSMEGPTPISALIHAATMVTAGIFMVARMSPLYELSDVALSFIMVIGAITAL
;
A
#
# COMPACT_ATOMS: atom_id res chain seq x y z
N MET A 1 -21.75 -17.77 5.91
CA MET A 1 -20.65 -17.36 5.03
C MET A 1 -20.80 -18.14 3.73
N THR A 2 -21.33 -17.53 2.67
CA THR A 2 -21.48 -18.20 1.37
C THR A 2 -20.11 -18.28 0.71
N MET A 3 -19.78 -19.39 0.04
CA MET A 3 -18.53 -19.55 -0.72
C MET A 3 -18.28 -18.38 -1.70
N ASP A 4 -19.35 -17.70 -2.13
CA ASP A 4 -19.32 -16.56 -3.04
C ASP A 4 -18.50 -15.36 -2.49
N MET A 5 -18.54 -15.08 -1.19
CA MET A 5 -17.90 -13.88 -0.65
C MET A 5 -16.37 -14.01 -0.55
N GLN A 6 -15.86 -15.19 -0.21
CA GLN A 6 -14.41 -15.45 -0.23
C GLN A 6 -13.84 -15.32 -1.64
N MET A 7 -14.61 -15.75 -2.65
CA MET A 7 -14.23 -15.60 -4.05
C MET A 7 -14.16 -14.11 -4.44
N LEU A 8 -15.07 -13.28 -3.93
CA LEU A 8 -15.01 -11.83 -4.14
C LEU A 8 -13.77 -11.20 -3.50
N TYR A 9 -13.38 -11.62 -2.29
CA TYR A 9 -12.14 -11.10 -1.69
C TYR A 9 -10.90 -11.44 -2.52
N LEU A 10 -10.86 -12.61 -3.17
CA LEU A 10 -9.77 -12.97 -4.07
C LEU A 10 -9.83 -12.24 -5.41
N ILE A 11 -11.04 -12.05 -5.98
CA ILE A 11 -11.18 -11.46 -7.31
C ILE A 11 -10.75 -9.99 -7.33
N VAL A 12 -10.95 -9.25 -6.23
CA VAL A 12 -10.61 -7.83 -6.13
C VAL A 12 -9.13 -7.56 -6.46
N PRO A 13 -8.13 -8.18 -5.81
CA PRO A 13 -6.73 -8.00 -6.19
C PRO A 13 -6.34 -8.82 -7.44
N LEU A 14 -6.90 -10.02 -7.64
CA LEU A 14 -6.43 -10.90 -8.72
C LEU A 14 -6.87 -10.44 -10.12
N ALA A 15 -7.99 -9.75 -10.27
CA ALA A 15 -8.44 -9.24 -11.56
C ALA A 15 -7.47 -8.21 -12.19
N PRO A 16 -6.95 -7.19 -11.48
CA PRO A 16 -5.94 -6.28 -12.02
C PRO A 16 -4.59 -6.97 -12.17
N LEU A 17 -4.26 -7.95 -11.32
CA LEU A 17 -3.05 -8.76 -11.53
C LEU A 17 -3.11 -9.53 -12.86
N PHE A 18 -4.26 -10.14 -13.17
CA PHE A 18 -4.47 -10.80 -14.45
C PHE A 18 -4.32 -9.81 -15.62
N GLY A 19 -4.91 -8.62 -15.52
CA GLY A 19 -4.73 -7.55 -16.50
C GLY A 19 -3.26 -7.17 -16.69
N ALA A 20 -2.52 -7.00 -15.59
CA ALA A 20 -1.10 -6.68 -15.60
C ALA A 20 -0.26 -7.74 -16.31
N ILE A 21 -0.51 -9.03 -16.01
CA ILE A 21 0.20 -10.17 -16.62
C ILE A 21 -0.10 -10.24 -18.12
N VAL A 22 -1.37 -10.10 -18.53
CA VAL A 22 -1.77 -10.15 -19.94
C VAL A 22 -1.16 -8.99 -20.72
N ALA A 23 -1.28 -7.75 -20.23
CA ALA A 23 -0.72 -6.59 -20.91
C ALA A 23 0.82 -6.59 -20.91
N GLY A 24 1.45 -7.11 -19.86
CA GLY A 24 2.91 -7.14 -19.69
C GLY A 24 3.60 -8.23 -20.50
N PHE A 25 3.26 -9.49 -20.25
CA PHE A 25 3.91 -10.64 -20.90
C PHE A 25 3.35 -10.95 -22.29
N PHE A 26 2.05 -10.74 -22.49
CA PHE A 26 1.35 -11.08 -23.72
C PHE A 26 0.96 -9.85 -24.56
N GLY A 27 1.44 -8.65 -24.21
CA GLY A 27 1.11 -7.38 -24.86
C GLY A 27 1.38 -7.33 -26.37
N LYS A 28 2.37 -8.10 -26.85
CA LYS A 28 2.65 -8.25 -28.30
C LYS A 28 1.61 -9.11 -29.03
N LEU A 29 1.02 -10.09 -28.34
CA LEU A 29 -0.02 -10.96 -28.90
C LEU A 29 -1.39 -10.31 -28.87
N VAL A 30 -1.75 -9.63 -27.77
CA VAL A 30 -3.08 -8.99 -27.61
C VAL A 30 -3.16 -7.61 -28.25
N GLY A 31 -2.02 -7.00 -28.59
CA GLY A 31 -1.95 -5.66 -29.18
C GLY A 31 -2.36 -4.54 -28.22
N ARG A 32 -2.44 -3.30 -28.73
CA ARG A 32 -2.80 -2.12 -27.94
C ARG A 32 -4.23 -2.22 -27.40
N THR A 33 -5.17 -2.57 -28.27
CA THR A 33 -6.59 -2.70 -27.91
C THR A 33 -6.82 -3.78 -26.86
N GLY A 34 -6.23 -4.97 -27.06
CA GLY A 34 -6.37 -6.05 -26.07
C GLY A 34 -5.75 -5.68 -24.72
N ALA A 35 -4.59 -5.01 -24.71
CA ALA A 35 -3.94 -4.58 -23.46
C ALA A 35 -4.85 -3.67 -22.62
N HIS A 36 -5.37 -2.57 -23.19
CA HIS A 36 -6.24 -1.69 -22.41
C HIS A 36 -7.57 -2.35 -22.07
N VAL A 37 -8.19 -3.12 -22.98
CA VAL A 37 -9.49 -3.77 -22.72
C VAL A 37 -9.38 -4.72 -21.52
N VAL A 38 -8.36 -5.58 -21.49
CA VAL A 38 -8.21 -6.56 -20.41
C VAL A 38 -7.90 -5.88 -19.08
N THR A 39 -7.03 -4.87 -19.05
CA THR A 39 -6.73 -4.13 -17.80
C THR A 39 -7.92 -3.33 -17.28
N ILE A 40 -8.66 -2.64 -18.15
CA ILE A 40 -9.86 -1.88 -17.78
C ILE A 40 -10.95 -2.82 -17.28
N ALA A 41 -11.18 -3.94 -17.97
CA ALA A 41 -12.12 -4.96 -17.53
C ALA A 41 -11.73 -5.53 -16.17
N GLY A 42 -10.44 -5.82 -15.94
CA GLY A 42 -9.94 -6.31 -14.65
C GLY A 42 -10.19 -5.32 -13.50
N VAL A 43 -9.92 -4.03 -13.70
CA VAL A 43 -10.19 -3.00 -12.69
C VAL A 43 -11.69 -2.77 -12.50
N ALA A 44 -12.49 -2.83 -13.57
CA ALA A 44 -13.95 -2.71 -13.48
C ALA A 44 -14.57 -3.87 -12.68
N VAL A 45 -14.12 -5.11 -12.92
CA VAL A 45 -14.53 -6.29 -12.13
C VAL A 45 -14.16 -6.09 -10.66
N SER A 46 -12.98 -5.53 -10.38
CA SER A 46 -12.53 -5.25 -9.01
C SER A 46 -13.37 -4.19 -8.33
N LEU A 47 -13.76 -3.14 -9.04
CA LEU A 47 -14.65 -2.10 -8.53
C LEU A 47 -16.03 -2.69 -8.19
N ILE A 48 -16.62 -3.47 -9.10
CA ILE A 48 -17.90 -4.12 -8.87
C ILE A 48 -17.82 -5.06 -7.66
N ALA A 49 -16.79 -5.90 -7.59
CA ALA A 49 -16.56 -6.77 -6.44
C ALA A 49 -16.35 -5.98 -5.14
N SER A 50 -15.63 -4.86 -5.18
CA SER A 50 -15.45 -3.98 -4.02
C SER A 50 -16.77 -3.35 -3.55
N VAL A 51 -17.67 -2.99 -4.47
CA VAL A 51 -19.02 -2.50 -4.13
C VAL A 51 -19.87 -3.59 -3.46
N LEU A 52 -19.81 -4.83 -3.95
CA LEU A 52 -20.52 -5.95 -3.34
C LEU A 52 -19.98 -6.26 -1.93
N VAL A 53 -18.66 -6.27 -1.77
CA VAL A 53 -18.00 -6.45 -0.48
C VAL A 53 -18.34 -5.30 0.49
N PHE A 54 -18.40 -4.06 -0.01
CA PHE A 54 -18.85 -2.91 0.78
C PHE A 54 -20.28 -3.08 1.29
N GLN A 55 -21.21 -3.55 0.45
CA GLN A 55 -22.59 -3.83 0.86
C GLN A 55 -22.67 -4.91 1.96
N ASP A 56 -21.84 -5.95 1.86
CA ASP A 56 -21.75 -7.00 2.88
C ASP A 56 -21.23 -6.47 4.23
N VAL A 57 -20.20 -5.61 4.18
CA VAL A 57 -19.70 -4.93 5.39
C VAL A 57 -20.72 -3.99 6.00
N LEU A 58 -21.49 -3.26 5.18
CA LEU A 58 -22.61 -2.44 5.67
C LEU A 58 -23.73 -3.26 6.30
N ALA A 59 -23.92 -4.51 5.87
CA ALA A 59 -24.84 -5.46 6.52
C ALA A 59 -24.31 -5.98 7.87
N GLY A 60 -23.10 -5.58 8.28
CA GLY A 60 -22.48 -5.94 9.56
C GLY A 60 -21.54 -7.14 9.48
N HIS A 61 -21.26 -7.67 8.28
CA HIS A 61 -20.35 -8.79 8.12
C HIS A 61 -18.92 -8.31 7.87
N THR A 62 -18.02 -8.57 8.81
CA THR A 62 -16.58 -8.37 8.63
C THR A 62 -15.87 -9.70 8.45
N PHE A 63 -14.69 -9.66 7.83
CA PHE A 63 -13.86 -10.84 7.65
C PHE A 63 -12.45 -10.56 8.13
N ASN A 64 -11.89 -11.48 8.93
CA ASN A 64 -10.46 -11.55 9.18
C ASN A 64 -10.05 -13.01 9.05
N GLY A 65 -9.22 -13.34 8.07
CA GLY A 65 -8.80 -14.72 7.89
C GLY A 65 -7.67 -14.91 6.91
N THR A 66 -6.99 -16.03 7.09
CA THR A 66 -5.85 -16.46 6.28
C THR A 66 -6.34 -17.05 4.96
N VAL A 67 -5.73 -16.58 3.87
CA VAL A 67 -5.95 -17.08 2.50
C VAL A 67 -4.93 -18.16 2.17
N TYR A 68 -3.66 -17.92 2.53
CA TYR A 68 -2.55 -18.82 2.21
C TYR A 68 -1.44 -18.71 3.26
N THR A 69 -1.02 -19.82 3.83
CA THR A 69 0.14 -19.88 4.73
C THR A 69 1.40 -20.12 3.89
N TRP A 70 2.30 -19.14 3.86
CA TRP A 70 3.53 -19.22 3.08
C TRP A 70 4.60 -20.05 3.82
N MET A 71 4.82 -19.77 5.11
CA MET A 71 5.83 -20.45 5.90
C MET A 71 5.42 -20.50 7.37
N VAL A 72 5.84 -21.55 8.08
CA VAL A 72 5.72 -21.66 9.54
C VAL A 72 7.11 -21.92 10.11
N LEU A 73 7.55 -21.09 11.06
CA LEU A 73 8.84 -21.22 11.74
C LEU A 73 8.62 -21.20 13.25
N GLY A 74 8.60 -22.38 13.87
CA GLY A 74 8.16 -22.53 15.26
C GLY A 74 6.71 -22.07 15.40
N ASP A 75 6.45 -21.11 16.28
CA ASP A 75 5.13 -20.51 16.49
C ASP A 75 4.85 -19.34 15.53
N LEU A 76 5.85 -18.85 14.79
CA LEU A 76 5.70 -17.74 13.85
C LEU A 76 5.11 -18.22 12.52
N ARG A 77 3.97 -17.64 12.14
CA ARG A 77 3.28 -17.93 10.87
C ARG A 77 3.42 -16.76 9.92
N PHE A 78 3.93 -17.04 8.72
CA PHE A 78 4.03 -16.10 7.61
C PHE A 78 2.86 -16.39 6.68
N GLU A 79 1.86 -15.50 6.66
CA GLU A 79 0.57 -15.75 6.01
C GLU A 79 0.18 -14.59 5.10
N VAL A 80 -0.48 -14.92 3.99
CA VAL A 80 -1.29 -14.00 3.22
C VAL A 80 -2.70 -14.12 3.76
N GLY A 81 -3.22 -13.03 4.33
CA GLY A 81 -4.54 -12.97 4.94
C GLY A 81 -5.25 -11.67 4.63
N PHE A 82 -6.58 -11.71 4.70
CA PHE A 82 -7.42 -10.56 4.42
C PHE A 82 -8.17 -10.10 5.66
N LEU A 83 -8.09 -8.80 5.91
CA LEU A 83 -8.91 -8.08 6.87
C LEU A 83 -9.87 -7.15 6.11
N ILE A 84 -11.14 -7.55 6.07
CA ILE A 84 -12.23 -6.83 5.42
C ILE A 84 -13.12 -6.22 6.50
N ASP A 85 -12.94 -4.93 6.70
CA ASP A 85 -13.75 -4.09 7.59
C ASP A 85 -14.04 -2.73 6.93
N ALA A 86 -14.70 -1.83 7.67
CA ALA A 86 -15.12 -0.52 7.16
C ALA A 86 -13.97 0.30 6.56
N LEU A 87 -12.78 0.28 7.17
CA LEU A 87 -11.63 1.01 6.67
C LEU A 87 -11.08 0.38 5.38
N THR A 88 -10.97 -0.95 5.34
CA THR A 88 -10.49 -1.66 4.14
C THR A 88 -11.43 -1.45 2.96
N VAL A 89 -12.75 -1.60 3.13
CA VAL A 89 -13.69 -1.47 2.02
C VAL A 89 -13.78 -0.05 1.49
N MET A 90 -13.66 0.96 2.35
CA MET A 90 -13.57 2.35 1.91
C MET A 90 -12.37 2.55 0.99
N MET A 91 -11.20 2.05 1.39
CA MET A 91 -9.99 2.15 0.57
C MET A 91 -10.05 1.32 -0.70
N MET A 92 -10.66 0.12 -0.67
CA MET A 92 -10.89 -0.69 -1.88
C MET A 92 -11.69 0.09 -2.92
N LEU A 93 -12.77 0.77 -2.51
CA LEU A 93 -13.58 1.60 -3.40
C LEU A 93 -12.79 2.77 -3.97
N VAL A 94 -12.06 3.51 -3.13
CA VAL A 94 -11.24 4.65 -3.59
C VAL A 94 -10.19 4.20 -4.61
N VAL A 95 -9.44 3.14 -4.29
CA VAL A 95 -8.36 2.61 -5.14
C VAL A 95 -8.92 2.12 -6.47
N THR A 96 -9.97 1.29 -6.46
CA THR A 96 -10.54 0.73 -7.69
C THR A 96 -11.25 1.77 -8.55
N PHE A 97 -11.96 2.72 -7.95
CA PHE A 97 -12.65 3.79 -8.67
C PHE A 97 -11.66 4.75 -9.36
N VAL A 98 -10.69 5.28 -8.62
CA VAL A 98 -9.69 6.19 -9.18
C VAL A 98 -8.83 5.45 -10.21
N SER A 99 -8.45 4.20 -9.94
CA SER A 99 -7.73 3.38 -10.91
C SER A 99 -8.52 3.21 -12.20
N LEU A 100 -9.82 2.92 -12.15
CA LEU A 100 -10.65 2.78 -13.34
C LEU A 100 -10.65 4.06 -14.19
N MET A 101 -10.82 5.22 -13.55
CA MET A 101 -10.78 6.51 -14.23
C MET A 101 -9.42 6.78 -14.87
N VAL A 102 -8.32 6.47 -14.17
CA VAL A 102 -6.97 6.59 -14.70
C VAL A 102 -6.75 5.67 -15.90
N HIS A 103 -7.23 4.42 -15.86
CA HIS A 103 -7.10 3.49 -16.98
C HIS A 103 -7.85 3.99 -18.23
N ILE A 104 -9.06 4.52 -18.06
CA ILE A 104 -9.85 5.10 -19.17
C ILE A 104 -9.14 6.34 -19.73
N TYR A 105 -8.69 7.25 -18.87
CA TYR A 105 -7.97 8.46 -19.27
C TYR A 105 -6.67 8.14 -20.04
N THR A 106 -5.97 7.08 -19.63
CA THR A 106 -4.74 6.59 -20.26
C THR A 106 -4.91 6.22 -21.74
N ILE A 107 -6.11 5.79 -22.16
CA ILE A 107 -6.36 5.42 -23.57
C ILE A 107 -6.01 6.58 -24.49
N GLY A 108 -6.51 7.78 -24.20
CA GLY A 108 -6.28 8.98 -24.99
C GLY A 108 -4.88 9.55 -24.76
N TYR A 109 -4.44 9.62 -23.50
CA TYR A 109 -3.16 10.24 -23.16
C TYR A 109 -1.95 9.51 -23.77
N MET A 110 -1.97 8.17 -23.76
CA MET A 110 -0.86 7.34 -24.25
C MET A 110 -1.04 6.88 -25.70
N GLN A 111 -2.07 7.34 -26.41
CA GLN A 111 -2.52 6.76 -27.69
C GLN A 111 -1.42 6.63 -28.76
N ASP A 112 -0.42 7.52 -28.74
CA ASP A 112 0.69 7.57 -29.69
C ASP A 112 2.03 7.06 -29.10
N ASP A 113 2.06 6.71 -27.82
CA ASP A 113 3.29 6.26 -27.15
C ASP A 113 3.61 4.80 -27.50
N PRO A 114 4.87 4.46 -27.87
CA PRO A 114 5.26 3.10 -28.22
C PRO A 114 5.23 2.12 -27.03
N GLY A 115 5.32 2.62 -25.79
CA GLY A 115 5.29 1.84 -24.55
C GLY A 115 3.89 1.57 -24.00
N TYR A 116 2.84 1.71 -24.80
CA TYR A 116 1.43 1.62 -24.39
C TYR A 116 1.08 0.40 -23.54
N GLN A 117 1.38 -0.81 -24.02
CA GLN A 117 1.04 -2.04 -23.31
C GLN A 117 1.78 -2.17 -21.97
N ARG A 118 3.04 -1.73 -21.94
CA ARG A 118 3.85 -1.70 -20.72
C ARG A 118 3.25 -0.73 -19.69
N PHE A 119 2.77 0.43 -20.15
CA PHE A 119 2.12 1.40 -19.26
C PHE A 119 0.86 0.81 -18.62
N PHE A 120 -0.03 0.20 -19.42
CA PHE A 120 -1.23 -0.48 -18.92
C PHE A 120 -0.91 -1.62 -17.94
N SER A 121 0.14 -2.39 -18.22
CA SER A 121 0.64 -3.42 -17.30
C SER A 121 1.05 -2.83 -15.95
N TYR A 122 1.82 -1.74 -15.95
CA TYR A 122 2.31 -1.11 -14.72
C TYR A 122 1.19 -0.49 -13.89
N ILE A 123 0.25 0.27 -14.48
CA ILE A 123 -0.87 0.85 -13.70
C ILE A 123 -1.81 -0.22 -13.12
N SER A 124 -1.96 -1.36 -13.81
CA SER A 124 -2.76 -2.49 -13.33
C SER A 124 -2.03 -3.24 -12.20
N LEU A 125 -0.71 -3.45 -12.34
CA LEU A 125 0.13 -4.04 -11.28
C LEU A 125 0.18 -3.16 -10.03
N PHE A 126 0.19 -1.84 -10.23
CA PHE A 126 0.13 -0.86 -9.16
C PHE A 126 -1.20 -0.95 -8.39
N THR A 127 -2.32 -1.12 -9.12
CA THR A 127 -3.65 -1.32 -8.52
C THR A 127 -3.69 -2.61 -7.69
N PHE A 128 -3.18 -3.72 -8.23
CA PHE A 128 -3.03 -4.97 -7.49
C PHE A 128 -2.21 -4.79 -6.20
N SER A 129 -1.05 -4.13 -6.30
CA SER A 129 -0.14 -3.92 -5.17
C SER A 129 -0.81 -3.12 -4.06
N MET A 130 -1.54 -2.06 -4.43
CA MET A 130 -2.29 -1.25 -3.48
C MET A 130 -3.45 -2.03 -2.84
N LEU A 131 -4.14 -2.88 -3.60
CA LEU A 131 -5.20 -3.74 -3.05
C LEU A 131 -4.66 -4.77 -2.06
N MET A 132 -3.53 -5.42 -2.37
CA MET A 132 -2.86 -6.34 -1.44
C MET A 132 -2.40 -5.67 -0.15
N LEU A 133 -2.00 -4.40 -0.24
CA LEU A 133 -1.62 -3.56 0.90
C LEU A 133 -2.84 -3.29 1.79
N VAL A 134 -3.93 -2.74 1.23
CA VAL A 134 -5.09 -2.32 2.04
C VAL A 134 -5.89 -3.50 2.61
N MET A 135 -5.86 -4.64 1.93
CA MET A 135 -6.56 -5.85 2.39
C MET A 135 -5.75 -6.64 3.41
N SER A 136 -4.49 -6.31 3.67
CA SER A 136 -3.63 -7.06 4.60
C SER A 136 -4.21 -7.14 6.02
N ASN A 137 -4.08 -8.30 6.64
CA ASN A 137 -4.40 -8.51 8.07
C ASN A 137 -3.16 -8.62 8.96
N ASN A 138 -1.96 -8.48 8.39
CA ASN A 138 -0.71 -8.66 9.08
C ASN A 138 0.37 -7.70 8.56
N PHE A 139 1.33 -7.37 9.43
CA PHE A 139 2.39 -6.38 9.15
C PHE A 139 3.29 -6.79 7.98
N LEU A 140 3.51 -8.08 7.78
CA LEU A 140 4.38 -8.58 6.72
C LEU A 140 3.75 -8.38 5.33
N GLN A 141 2.49 -8.78 5.16
CA GLN A 141 1.79 -8.57 3.91
C GLN A 141 1.64 -7.08 3.60
N LEU A 142 1.37 -6.26 4.63
CA LEU A 142 1.39 -4.81 4.50
C LEU A 142 2.72 -4.33 3.91
N PHE A 143 3.86 -4.79 4.46
CA PHE A 143 5.19 -4.45 3.96
C PHE A 143 5.43 -4.94 2.52
N PHE A 144 4.95 -6.13 2.14
CA PHE A 144 5.08 -6.59 0.75
C PHE A 144 4.27 -5.74 -0.22
N GLY A 145 3.02 -5.41 0.11
CA GLY A 145 2.21 -4.48 -0.68
C GLY A 145 2.86 -3.09 -0.77
N TRP A 146 3.43 -2.63 0.33
CA TRP A 146 4.15 -1.36 0.46
C TRP A 146 5.37 -1.24 -0.44
N GLU A 147 6.20 -2.28 -0.46
CA GLU A 147 7.36 -2.43 -1.33
C GLU A 147 6.94 -2.56 -2.80
N ALA A 148 5.90 -3.34 -3.09
CA ALA A 148 5.37 -3.50 -4.44
C ALA A 148 4.85 -2.17 -5.01
N VAL A 149 4.10 -1.38 -4.23
CA VAL A 149 3.69 -0.02 -4.61
C VAL A 149 4.91 0.87 -4.89
N GLY A 150 5.97 0.78 -4.08
CA GLY A 150 7.22 1.54 -4.28
C GLY A 150 8.02 1.12 -5.52
N LEU A 151 8.07 -0.17 -5.82
CA LEU A 151 8.72 -0.70 -7.01
C LEU A 151 7.97 -0.25 -8.26
N VAL A 152 6.64 -0.37 -8.27
CA VAL A 152 5.87 0.00 -9.44
C VAL A 152 5.84 1.52 -9.63
N SER A 153 5.86 2.33 -8.56
CA SER A 153 6.05 3.78 -8.68
C SER A 153 7.39 4.14 -9.31
N TYR A 154 8.48 3.43 -8.95
CA TYR A 154 9.79 3.62 -9.60
C TYR A 154 9.74 3.34 -11.11
N LEU A 155 9.07 2.27 -11.51
CA LEU A 155 8.89 1.91 -12.93
C LEU A 155 8.02 2.91 -13.69
N LEU A 156 7.02 3.50 -13.03
CA LEU A 156 6.09 4.46 -13.60
C LEU A 156 6.72 5.87 -13.72
N ILE A 157 7.39 6.37 -12.69
CA ILE A 157 8.10 7.67 -12.75
C ILE A 157 9.19 7.62 -13.83
N GLY A 158 9.94 6.52 -13.90
CA GLY A 158 10.97 6.29 -14.91
C GLY A 158 10.45 5.74 -16.24
N PHE A 159 9.16 5.90 -16.55
CA PHE A 159 8.56 5.27 -17.72
C PHE A 159 9.27 5.69 -19.03
N TRP A 160 9.59 6.99 -19.16
CA TRP A 160 10.42 7.51 -20.25
C TRP A 160 11.90 7.44 -19.88
N TYR A 161 12.41 6.23 -19.70
CA TYR A 161 13.79 5.90 -19.32
C TYR A 161 14.88 6.42 -20.27
N THR A 162 14.54 7.02 -21.41
CA THR A 162 15.50 7.70 -22.30
C THR A 162 15.78 9.13 -21.88
N ARG A 163 14.98 9.71 -20.96
CA ARG A 163 15.19 11.06 -20.41
C ARG A 163 16.00 10.98 -19.13
N GLU A 164 17.12 11.70 -19.08
CA GLU A 164 17.99 11.74 -17.90
C GLU A 164 17.26 12.31 -16.66
N THR A 165 16.38 13.30 -16.85
CA THR A 165 15.55 13.86 -15.76
C THR A 165 14.63 12.82 -15.14
N ALA A 166 13.99 11.97 -15.96
CA ALA A 166 13.12 10.90 -15.48
C ALA A 166 13.88 9.80 -14.72
N ILE A 167 15.11 9.47 -15.16
CA ILE A 167 16.01 8.54 -14.45
C ILE A 167 16.44 9.13 -13.11
N TYR A 168 16.77 10.42 -13.07
CA TYR A 168 17.13 11.07 -11.81
C TYR A 168 15.94 11.09 -10.84
N ALA A 169 14.76 11.49 -11.34
CA ALA A 169 13.54 11.58 -10.56
C ALA A 169 13.11 10.23 -9.99
N ASN A 170 13.11 9.16 -10.79
CA ASN A 170 12.69 7.84 -10.31
C ASN A 170 13.66 7.29 -9.25
N LEU A 171 14.97 7.49 -9.42
CA LEU A 171 15.97 7.04 -8.47
C LEU A 171 15.85 7.81 -7.15
N LYS A 172 15.69 9.14 -7.21
CA LYS A 172 15.46 9.97 -6.02
C LYS A 172 14.21 9.52 -5.27
N ALA A 173 13.10 9.28 -5.98
CA ALA A 173 11.89 8.76 -5.37
C ALA A 173 12.09 7.39 -4.72
N PHE A 174 12.75 6.47 -5.40
CA PHE A 174 13.01 5.14 -4.84
C PHE A 174 13.88 5.19 -3.58
N LEU A 175 14.97 5.97 -3.60
CA LEU A 175 15.89 6.09 -2.47
C LEU A 175 15.24 6.75 -1.26
N VAL A 176 14.50 7.85 -1.44
CA VAL A 176 13.85 8.55 -0.32
C VAL A 176 12.76 7.69 0.31
N ASN A 177 11.97 6.97 -0.50
CA ASN A 177 11.01 6.00 0.02
C ASN A 177 11.70 4.87 0.77
N ARG A 178 12.80 4.32 0.22
CA ARG A 178 13.58 3.25 0.86
C ARG A 178 14.11 3.65 2.23
N VAL A 179 14.53 4.92 2.41
CA VAL A 179 14.94 5.44 3.72
C VAL A 179 13.79 5.37 4.72
N GLY A 180 12.57 5.74 4.33
CA GLY A 180 11.37 5.55 5.16
C GLY A 180 11.09 4.08 5.45
N ASP A 181 11.23 3.22 4.45
CA ASP A 181 10.98 1.77 4.55
C ASP A 181 11.92 1.08 5.56
N PHE A 182 13.12 1.64 5.82
CA PHE A 182 14.00 1.18 6.92
C PHE A 182 13.40 1.44 8.30
N GLY A 183 12.79 2.61 8.52
CA GLY A 183 12.05 2.87 9.76
C GLY A 183 10.90 1.87 9.91
N PHE A 184 10.18 1.64 8.82
CA PHE A 184 9.03 0.74 8.81
C PHE A 184 9.41 -0.70 9.17
N ILE A 185 10.45 -1.26 8.54
CA ILE A 185 10.87 -2.65 8.81
C ILE A 185 11.43 -2.82 10.23
N LEU A 186 12.09 -1.80 10.78
CA LEU A 186 12.52 -1.81 12.19
C LEU A 186 11.32 -1.78 13.14
N GLY A 187 10.29 -0.99 12.83
CA GLY A 187 9.03 -0.98 13.59
C GLY A 187 8.35 -2.35 13.58
N ILE A 188 8.24 -2.99 12.40
CA ILE A 188 7.73 -4.35 12.27
C ILE A 188 8.60 -5.35 13.06
N GLY A 189 9.92 -5.18 13.03
CA GLY A 189 10.86 -6.01 13.79
C GLY A 189 10.64 -5.92 15.31
N LEU A 190 10.39 -4.72 15.84
CA LEU A 190 10.05 -4.54 17.25
C LEU A 190 8.67 -5.13 17.60
N VAL A 191 7.68 -4.97 16.73
CA VAL A 191 6.38 -5.63 16.88
C VAL A 191 6.57 -7.14 16.98
N LEU A 192 7.33 -7.74 16.07
CA LEU A 192 7.60 -9.17 16.11
C LEU A 192 8.35 -9.59 17.40
N ALA A 193 9.35 -8.81 17.81
CA ALA A 193 10.20 -9.13 18.96
C ALA A 193 9.44 -9.11 20.29
N HIS A 194 8.53 -8.15 20.49
CA HIS A 194 7.81 -7.99 21.77
C HIS A 194 6.44 -8.68 21.79
N PHE A 195 5.76 -8.77 20.65
CA PHE A 195 4.42 -9.37 20.58
C PHE A 195 4.44 -10.83 20.14
N GLY A 196 5.52 -11.29 19.50
CA GLY A 196 5.63 -12.66 18.99
C GLY A 196 4.71 -12.98 17.80
N SER A 197 4.03 -11.98 17.23
CA SER A 197 3.10 -12.13 16.12
C SER A 197 3.17 -10.94 15.17
N LEU A 198 2.82 -11.19 13.90
CA LEU A 198 2.65 -10.17 12.87
C LEU A 198 1.16 -9.95 12.52
N ASP A 199 0.26 -10.74 13.09
CA ASP A 199 -1.19 -10.60 12.88
C ASP A 199 -1.74 -9.41 13.66
N TYR A 200 -2.54 -8.57 12.99
CA TYR A 200 -3.08 -7.34 13.59
C TYR A 200 -3.97 -7.61 14.80
N ALA A 201 -4.87 -8.59 14.70
CA ALA A 201 -5.82 -8.85 15.79
C ALA A 201 -5.08 -9.30 17.05
N THR A 202 -4.07 -10.17 16.90
CA THR A 202 -3.20 -10.63 17.98
C THR A 202 -2.42 -9.48 18.61
N VAL A 203 -1.74 -8.68 17.78
CA VAL A 203 -0.91 -7.55 18.24
C VAL A 203 -1.77 -6.51 18.97
N PHE A 204 -2.90 -6.12 18.39
CA PHE A 204 -3.78 -5.09 18.98
C PHE A 204 -4.44 -5.58 20.28
N ALA A 205 -4.78 -6.86 20.38
CA ALA A 205 -5.30 -7.43 21.63
C ALA A 205 -4.26 -7.44 22.76
N MET A 206 -2.98 -7.64 22.42
CA MET A 206 -1.87 -7.65 23.38
C MET A 206 -1.34 -6.26 23.73
N ALA A 207 -1.49 -5.27 22.83
CA ALA A 207 -0.89 -3.95 22.97
C ALA A 207 -1.16 -3.24 24.31
N PRO A 208 -2.38 -3.27 24.89
CA PRO A 208 -2.62 -2.65 26.19
C PRO A 208 -1.77 -3.24 27.32
N SER A 209 -1.39 -4.53 27.24
CA SER A 209 -0.57 -5.18 28.27
C SER A 209 0.89 -4.74 28.27
N LEU A 210 1.39 -4.28 27.12
CA LEU A 210 2.76 -3.79 26.92
C LEU A 210 2.83 -2.25 26.87
N ALA A 211 1.72 -1.56 27.16
CA ALA A 211 1.63 -0.10 27.04
C ALA A 211 2.66 0.64 27.90
N ASN A 212 3.01 0.09 29.06
CA ASN A 212 4.00 0.66 29.99
C ASN A 212 5.41 0.05 29.86
N GLU A 213 5.62 -0.83 28.88
CA GLU A 213 6.93 -1.44 28.67
C GLU A 213 7.91 -0.40 28.11
N THR A 214 9.17 -0.52 28.52
CA THR A 214 10.24 0.37 28.07
C THR A 214 11.37 -0.41 27.40
N ILE A 215 12.01 0.25 26.44
CA ILE A 215 13.19 -0.26 25.73
C ILE A 215 14.34 0.72 25.91
N THR A 216 15.54 0.19 26.13
CA THR A 216 16.75 0.98 26.32
C THR A 216 17.52 1.06 25.01
N LEU A 217 17.39 2.18 24.28
CA LEU A 217 18.12 2.43 23.04
C LEU A 217 19.52 2.99 23.29
N TRP A 218 19.65 3.81 24.33
CA TRP A 218 20.92 4.37 24.79
C TRP A 218 21.11 4.04 26.27
N PRO A 219 22.38 3.88 26.72
CA PRO A 219 22.66 3.79 28.15
C PRO A 219 21.99 4.95 28.90
N ASP A 220 21.31 4.62 29.99
CA ASP A 220 20.68 5.57 30.93
C ASP A 220 19.45 6.37 30.44
N ALA A 221 18.84 6.00 29.31
CA ALA A 221 17.59 6.60 28.85
C ALA A 221 16.58 5.52 28.41
N PRO A 222 15.63 5.09 29.29
CA PRO A 222 14.55 4.20 28.88
C PRO A 222 13.51 4.96 28.05
N TRP A 223 13.09 4.38 26.93
CA TRP A 223 12.05 4.91 26.05
C TRP A 223 10.82 4.01 26.13
N MET A 224 9.62 4.60 26.05
CA MET A 224 8.39 3.83 25.96
C MET A 224 8.37 3.01 24.67
N LEU A 225 8.12 1.70 24.77
CA LEU A 225 8.14 0.79 23.62
C LEU A 225 7.15 1.23 22.53
N MET A 226 5.92 1.57 22.92
CA MET A 226 4.88 2.04 21.99
C MET A 226 5.27 3.32 21.26
N THR A 227 6.01 4.22 21.93
CA THR A 227 6.54 5.44 21.30
C THR A 227 7.54 5.09 20.21
N VAL A 228 8.47 4.17 20.49
CA VAL A 228 9.51 3.77 19.52
C VAL A 228 8.88 3.04 18.33
N ILE A 229 7.99 2.08 18.58
CA ILE A 229 7.25 1.37 17.53
C ILE A 229 6.45 2.37 16.68
N GLY A 230 5.66 3.23 17.33
CA GLY A 230 4.84 4.23 16.64
C GLY A 230 5.67 5.15 15.76
N ILE A 231 6.76 5.72 16.27
CA ILE A 231 7.64 6.61 15.48
C ILE A 231 8.27 5.84 14.31
N LEU A 232 8.78 4.63 14.51
CA LEU A 232 9.40 3.84 13.45
C LEU A 232 8.42 3.47 12.34
N LEU A 233 7.21 3.01 12.70
CA LEU A 233 6.14 2.77 11.74
C LEU A 233 5.81 4.07 10.98
N PHE A 234 5.66 5.18 11.71
CA PHE A 234 5.33 6.47 11.10
C PHE A 234 6.42 7.00 10.18
N ILE A 235 7.71 6.77 10.43
CA ILE A 235 8.80 7.12 9.49
C ILE A 235 8.59 6.44 8.13
N GLY A 236 8.09 5.21 8.13
CA GLY A 236 7.60 4.55 6.92
C GLY A 236 6.53 5.37 6.22
N ALA A 237 5.44 5.67 6.93
CA ALA A 237 4.34 6.48 6.41
C ALA A 237 4.79 7.86 5.91
N MET A 238 5.71 8.53 6.60
CA MET A 238 6.28 9.81 6.20
C MET A 238 6.96 9.72 4.82
N GLY A 239 7.69 8.64 4.55
CA GLY A 239 8.33 8.40 3.26
C GLY A 239 7.31 8.30 2.12
N LYS A 240 6.35 7.37 2.23
CA LYS A 240 5.33 7.14 1.18
C LYS A 240 4.34 8.28 1.01
N SER A 241 3.99 8.96 2.10
CA SER A 241 3.08 10.11 2.10
C SER A 241 3.78 11.44 1.85
N ALA A 242 5.06 11.42 1.46
CA ALA A 242 5.85 12.60 1.15
C ALA A 242 5.72 13.71 2.22
N GLN A 243 5.85 13.34 3.48
CA GLN A 243 5.80 14.28 4.61
C GLN A 243 7.18 14.89 4.84
N PHE A 244 7.24 16.07 5.46
CA PHE A 244 8.51 16.67 5.89
C PHE A 244 9.26 15.72 6.83
N PRO A 245 10.58 15.47 6.65
CA PRO A 245 11.49 16.04 5.64
C PRO A 245 11.63 15.19 4.36
N LEU A 246 10.94 14.05 4.26
CA LEU A 246 11.02 13.11 3.14
C LEU A 246 10.18 13.50 1.91
N HIS A 247 9.55 14.67 1.90
CA HIS A 247 8.71 15.18 0.80
C HIS A 247 9.46 15.44 -0.52
N VAL A 248 10.79 15.54 -0.49
CA VAL A 248 11.63 16.04 -1.58
C VAL A 248 11.54 15.25 -2.88
N TRP A 249 11.02 14.02 -2.86
CA TRP A 249 10.84 13.22 -4.07
C TRP A 249 9.56 13.53 -4.84
N LEU A 250 8.54 14.09 -4.17
CA LEU A 250 7.21 14.27 -4.72
C LEU A 250 7.20 15.26 -5.90
N PRO A 251 7.86 16.44 -5.84
CA PRO A 251 7.87 17.37 -6.97
C PRO A 251 8.49 16.77 -8.23
N ASP A 252 9.60 16.04 -8.07
CA ASP A 252 10.32 15.44 -9.20
C ASP A 252 9.56 14.25 -9.80
N SER A 253 8.68 13.60 -9.02
CA SER A 253 7.85 12.49 -9.53
C SER A 253 6.89 12.90 -10.66
N MET A 254 6.69 14.21 -10.86
CA MET A 254 5.90 14.79 -11.96
C MET A 254 6.57 14.65 -13.34
N GLU A 255 7.81 14.17 -13.41
CA GLU A 255 8.45 13.75 -14.67
C GLU A 255 7.73 12.54 -15.31
N GLY A 256 6.99 11.77 -14.51
CA GLY A 256 6.17 10.68 -15.00
C GLY A 256 4.95 11.16 -15.82
N PRO A 257 4.40 10.31 -16.70
CA PRO A 257 3.14 10.60 -17.39
C PRO A 257 2.02 11.05 -16.45
N THR A 258 1.23 12.05 -16.85
CA THR A 258 0.14 12.65 -16.04
C THR A 258 -0.86 11.64 -15.43
N PRO A 259 -1.26 10.54 -16.10
CA PRO A 259 -2.12 9.53 -15.48
C PRO A 259 -1.51 8.90 -14.20
N ILE A 260 -0.18 8.83 -14.10
CA ILE A 260 0.52 8.32 -12.92
C ILE A 260 0.40 9.30 -11.77
N SER A 261 0.63 10.59 -12.01
CA SER A 261 0.47 11.62 -10.98
C SER A 261 -0.94 11.57 -10.39
N ALA A 262 -1.97 11.42 -11.23
CA ALA A 262 -3.34 11.23 -10.76
C ALA A 262 -3.49 9.98 -9.87
N LEU A 263 -2.91 8.84 -10.26
CA LEU A 263 -3.01 7.60 -9.50
C LEU A 263 -2.25 7.66 -8.17
N ILE A 264 -0.97 8.06 -8.20
CA ILE A 264 -0.05 8.11 -7.06
C ILE A 264 -0.52 9.11 -6.01
N HIS A 265 -0.91 10.33 -6.43
CA HIS A 265 -1.20 11.42 -5.51
C HIS A 265 -2.64 11.44 -5.02
N ALA A 266 -3.61 10.95 -5.80
CA ALA A 266 -5.01 11.05 -5.40
C ALA A 266 -5.48 9.87 -4.54
N ALA A 267 -4.99 8.64 -4.81
CA ALA A 267 -5.69 7.45 -4.30
C ALA A 267 -4.80 6.36 -3.70
N THR A 268 -3.48 6.40 -3.86
CA THR A 268 -2.68 5.19 -3.64
C THR A 268 -1.41 5.39 -2.79
N MET A 269 -0.31 5.89 -3.35
CA MET A 269 0.98 5.87 -2.67
C MET A 269 0.98 6.79 -1.45
N VAL A 270 0.48 8.01 -1.61
CA VAL A 270 0.42 8.96 -0.49
C VAL A 270 -0.67 8.57 0.51
N THR A 271 -1.73 7.91 0.06
CA THR A 271 -2.82 7.44 0.93
C THR A 271 -2.45 6.15 1.66
N ALA A 272 -1.50 5.35 1.17
CA ALA A 272 -1.02 4.14 1.83
C ALA A 272 -0.44 4.45 3.22
N GLY A 273 0.32 5.54 3.36
CA GLY A 273 0.84 5.96 4.66
C GLY A 273 -0.27 6.39 5.62
N ILE A 274 -1.26 7.13 5.14
CA ILE A 274 -2.43 7.53 5.95
C ILE A 274 -3.25 6.31 6.35
N PHE A 275 -3.48 5.38 5.42
CA PHE A 275 -4.15 4.11 5.69
C PHE A 275 -3.42 3.31 6.77
N MET A 276 -2.09 3.20 6.69
CA MET A 276 -1.31 2.51 7.70
C MET A 276 -1.45 3.20 9.07
N VAL A 277 -1.35 4.54 9.11
CA VAL A 277 -1.53 5.28 10.37
C VAL A 277 -2.91 5.05 10.98
N ALA A 278 -3.97 5.10 10.17
CA ALA A 278 -5.33 4.82 10.60
C ALA A 278 -5.51 3.36 11.06
N ARG A 279 -4.95 2.39 10.33
CA ARG A 279 -5.02 0.96 10.65
C ARG A 279 -4.29 0.63 11.95
N MET A 280 -3.19 1.33 12.23
CA MET A 280 -2.37 1.17 13.44
C MET A 280 -2.81 2.09 14.59
N SER A 281 -3.98 2.75 14.50
CA SER A 281 -4.48 3.60 15.58
C SER A 281 -4.48 2.94 16.96
N PRO A 282 -4.78 1.63 17.13
CA PRO A 282 -4.74 0.99 18.44
C PRO A 282 -3.34 0.99 19.09
N LEU A 283 -2.27 1.10 18.30
CA LEU A 283 -0.90 1.25 18.81
C LEU A 283 -0.57 2.70 19.10
N TYR A 284 -0.96 3.63 18.20
CA TYR A 284 -0.67 5.06 18.37
C TYR A 284 -1.40 5.67 19.58
N GLU A 285 -2.62 5.23 19.88
CA GLU A 285 -3.39 5.68 21.06
C GLU A 285 -2.72 5.35 22.40
N LEU A 286 -1.73 4.46 22.41
CA LEU A 286 -0.95 4.11 23.60
C LEU A 286 0.27 5.03 23.81
N SER A 287 0.49 6.04 22.95
CA SER A 287 1.62 6.98 23.07
C SER A 287 1.26 8.39 22.62
N ASP A 288 1.05 9.28 23.60
CA ASP A 288 0.85 10.72 23.36
C ASP A 288 2.05 11.36 22.63
N VAL A 289 3.26 10.86 22.86
CA VAL A 289 4.48 11.36 22.21
C VAL A 289 4.46 11.01 20.72
N ALA A 290 4.08 9.78 20.36
CA ALA A 290 3.96 9.39 18.95
C ALA A 290 2.85 10.18 18.25
N LEU A 291 1.69 10.36 18.88
CA LEU A 291 0.60 11.18 18.35
C LEU A 291 1.02 12.65 18.16
N SER A 292 1.71 13.22 19.14
CA SER A 292 2.24 14.58 19.05
C SER A 292 3.27 14.72 17.93
N PHE A 293 4.13 13.72 17.75
CA PHE A 293 5.09 13.70 16.64
C PHE A 293 4.39 13.69 15.27
N ILE A 294 3.37 12.82 15.10
CA ILE A 294 2.55 12.76 13.89
C ILE A 294 1.88 14.11 13.62
N MET A 295 1.29 14.71 14.66
CA MET A 295 0.61 16.00 14.57
C MET A 295 1.56 17.12 14.12
N VAL A 296 2.74 17.20 14.73
CA VAL A 296 3.75 18.23 14.39
C VAL A 296 4.25 18.06 12.97
N ILE A 297 4.60 16.85 12.56
CA ILE A 297 5.06 16.57 11.19
C ILE A 297 3.96 16.87 10.16
N GLY A 298 2.72 16.47 10.44
CA GLY A 298 1.58 16.77 9.58
C GLY A 298 1.32 18.28 9.47
N ALA A 299 1.39 19.01 10.58
CA ALA A 299 1.23 20.46 10.60
C ALA A 299 2.33 21.17 9.82
N ILE A 300 3.60 20.76 9.99
CA ILE A 300 4.73 21.31 9.23
C ILE A 300 4.58 21.03 7.74
N THR A 301 4.13 19.83 7.37
CA THR A 301 3.96 19.47 5.95
C THR A 301 2.81 20.25 5.31
N ALA A 302 1.79 20.62 6.08
CA ALA A 302 0.63 21.37 5.58
C ALA A 302 0.89 22.87 5.40
N LEU A 303 1.86 23.44 6.12
CA LEU A 303 2.26 24.86 6.05
C LEU A 303 3.26 25.11 4.91
#